data_AF-A0A6C0ATI1-F1
#
_entry.id   AF-A0A6C0ATI1-F1
#
_cell.length_a   1.000
_cell.length_b   1.000
_cell.length_c   1.000
_cell.angle_alpha   90.00
_cell.angle_beta   90.00
_cell.angle_gamma   90.00
#
_symmetry.space_group_name_H-M   'P 1'
#
loop_
_entity.id
_entity.type
_entity.pdbx_description
1 polymer ?
#
loop_
_entity_poly.entity_id
_entity_poly.type
_entity_poly.pdbx_seq_one_letter_code
_entity_poly.pdbx_strand_id
1 'polypeptide(L)'
;MTTREETLLDGSLNEIIQPNQTIEDFLDNEKIQNRKEAWNKLDRTTKLQKLHHFAEIYGKEKALPMKEVKILKQFFKTSLEKRKLQKTKEVVYDKQTGVIKSVPGLMYNNTSNQYTLRNMDKKVSTLKSLTPTTNKSP
;
A
#
# COMPACT_ATOMS: atom_id res chain seq x y z
N MET A 1 -2.54 13.15 75.88
CA MET A 1 -1.46 14.17 75.83
C MET A 1 -0.64 13.90 74.58
N THR A 2 -0.44 14.94 73.76
CA THR A 2 0.70 15.16 72.84
C THR A 2 0.83 14.19 71.65
N THR A 3 0.34 14.49 70.43
CA THR A 3 0.79 15.43 69.36
C THR A 3 2.05 14.98 68.57
N ARG A 4 1.93 15.07 67.23
CA ARG A 4 2.95 15.35 66.16
C ARG A 4 3.42 14.16 65.32
N GLU A 5 2.98 14.07 64.05
CA GLU A 5 3.46 14.76 62.82
C GLU A 5 4.70 14.06 62.25
N GLU A 6 4.54 13.29 61.16
CA GLU A 6 4.86 13.62 59.76
C GLU A 6 6.28 13.20 59.35
N THR A 7 6.39 12.42 58.26
CA THR A 7 7.18 12.79 57.07
C THR A 7 6.94 11.80 55.92
N LEU A 8 6.33 12.33 54.87
CA LEU A 8 6.31 11.84 53.49
C LEU A 8 7.67 12.11 52.82
N LEU A 9 8.26 11.09 52.18
CA LEU A 9 9.25 11.15 51.09
C LEU A 9 9.20 9.76 50.42
N ASP A 10 9.22 9.51 49.12
CA ASP A 10 9.30 10.27 47.87
C ASP A 10 9.08 9.24 46.72
N GLY A 11 8.75 9.69 45.51
CA GLY A 11 9.23 8.98 44.31
C GLY A 11 8.27 8.05 43.57
N SER A 12 7.47 8.65 42.69
CA SER A 12 7.05 8.19 41.35
C SER A 12 7.57 6.82 40.85
N LEU A 13 6.63 5.94 40.45
CA LEU A 13 6.76 5.10 39.25
C LEU A 13 5.40 5.03 38.53
N ASN A 14 5.18 6.00 37.64
CA ASN A 14 4.35 5.80 36.47
C ASN A 14 4.96 4.68 35.59
N GLU A 15 4.10 4.05 34.77
CA GLU A 15 4.37 2.98 33.78
C GLU A 15 4.19 1.58 34.38
N ILE A 16 3.26 0.73 33.92
CA ILE A 16 3.09 0.28 32.55
C ILE A 16 1.60 0.15 32.21
N ILE A 17 1.17 0.97 31.26
CA ILE A 17 0.01 0.72 30.40
C ILE A 17 0.17 -0.71 29.88
N GLN A 18 -0.71 -1.65 30.28
CA GLN A 18 -0.77 -2.95 29.61
C GLN A 18 -1.11 -2.66 28.14
N PRO A 19 -0.18 -2.78 27.18
CA PRO A 19 -0.57 -2.68 25.80
C PRO A 19 -1.31 -3.99 25.55
N ASN A 20 -2.61 -3.85 25.30
CA ASN A 20 -3.41 -4.74 24.47
C ASN A 20 -2.54 -5.84 23.87
N GLN A 21 -2.68 -7.08 24.36
CA GLN A 21 -2.07 -8.27 23.76
C GLN A 21 -2.54 -8.31 22.31
N THR A 22 -1.83 -7.58 21.47
CA THR A 22 -2.25 -7.29 20.12
C THR A 22 -1.92 -8.57 19.40
N ILE A 23 -2.95 -9.28 18.94
CA ILE A 23 -3.19 -9.91 17.62
C ILE A 23 -1.96 -10.16 16.71
N GLU A 24 -0.87 -9.43 16.85
CA GLU A 24 0.45 -9.56 16.22
C GLU A 24 1.09 -10.93 16.45
N ASP A 25 0.97 -11.53 17.63
CA ASP A 25 1.67 -12.79 17.94
C ASP A 25 0.97 -14.03 17.37
N PHE A 26 -0.38 -14.03 17.33
CA PHE A 26 -1.14 -15.15 16.76
C PHE A 26 -1.01 -15.24 15.23
N LEU A 27 -0.51 -14.19 14.58
CA LEU A 27 -0.46 -14.08 13.13
C LEU A 27 0.88 -14.53 12.51
N ASP A 28 1.87 -15.01 13.29
CA ASP A 28 3.21 -15.27 12.77
C ASP A 28 3.45 -16.73 12.33
N ASN A 29 2.86 -17.72 13.02
CA ASN A 29 3.16 -19.13 12.81
C ASN A 29 2.44 -19.77 11.59
N GLU A 30 1.21 -19.36 11.27
CA GLU A 30 0.48 -19.91 10.11
C GLU A 30 0.89 -19.26 8.77
N LYS A 31 1.53 -18.09 8.81
CA LYS A 31 1.92 -17.35 7.60
C LYS A 31 3.00 -18.03 6.76
N ILE A 32 3.87 -18.88 7.33
CA ILE A 32 5.11 -19.37 6.68
C ILE A 32 4.87 -20.31 5.50
N GLN A 33 3.84 -21.16 5.55
CA GLN A 33 3.58 -22.12 4.47
C GLN A 33 2.77 -21.52 3.30
N ASN A 34 2.07 -20.40 3.53
CA ASN A 34 1.33 -19.69 2.47
C ASN A 34 2.21 -18.71 1.66
N ARG A 35 3.43 -18.37 2.13
CA ARG A 35 4.24 -17.26 1.56
C ARG A 35 4.68 -17.44 0.10
N LYS A 36 4.61 -18.63 -0.51
CA LYS A 36 5.15 -18.89 -1.85
C LYS A 36 4.15 -18.75 -3.00
N GLU A 37 2.93 -18.29 -2.72
CA GLU A 37 1.94 -18.11 -3.78
C GLU A 37 2.28 -16.91 -4.68
N ALA A 38 2.34 -17.17 -5.98
CA ALA A 38 2.54 -16.12 -6.97
C ALA A 38 1.34 -15.15 -6.93
N TRP A 39 1.57 -13.87 -7.23
CA TRP A 39 0.52 -12.85 -7.25
C TRP A 39 -0.75 -13.28 -8.01
N ASN A 40 -0.62 -14.00 -9.12
CA ASN A 40 -1.78 -14.48 -9.88
C ASN A 40 -2.65 -15.49 -9.11
N LYS A 41 -2.06 -16.28 -8.21
CA LYS A 41 -2.75 -17.31 -7.39
C LYS A 41 -3.40 -16.75 -6.13
N LEU A 42 -2.95 -15.59 -5.65
CA LEU A 42 -3.52 -14.97 -4.45
C LEU A 42 -4.99 -14.57 -4.63
N ASP A 43 -5.79 -14.79 -3.60
CA ASP A 43 -7.18 -14.34 -3.53
C ASP A 43 -7.31 -12.82 -3.54
N ARG A 44 -8.50 -12.35 -3.92
CA ARG A 44 -8.83 -10.92 -3.89
C ARG A 44 -8.62 -10.32 -2.50
N THR A 45 -9.02 -11.03 -1.45
CA THR A 45 -8.87 -10.56 -0.07
C THR A 45 -7.40 -10.42 0.31
N THR A 46 -6.58 -11.42 0.03
CA THR A 46 -5.14 -11.41 0.31
C THR A 46 -4.44 -10.29 -0.46
N LYS A 47 -4.74 -10.14 -1.77
CA LYS A 47 -4.23 -9.03 -2.59
C LYS A 47 -4.55 -7.68 -1.99
N LEU A 48 -5.79 -7.47 -1.52
CA LEU A 48 -6.21 -6.22 -0.89
C LEU A 48 -5.42 -5.94 0.39
N GLN A 49 -5.23 -6.93 1.25
CA GLN A 49 -4.44 -6.79 2.47
C GLN A 49 -2.98 -6.41 2.16
N LYS A 50 -2.36 -7.06 1.16
CA LYS A 50 -1.01 -6.71 0.73
C LYS A 50 -0.92 -5.29 0.17
N LEU A 51 -1.92 -4.84 -0.59
CA LEU A 51 -1.99 -3.47 -1.12
C LEU A 51 -2.19 -2.42 -0.01
N HIS A 52 -3.01 -2.73 1.01
CA HIS A 52 -3.16 -1.85 2.16
C HIS A 52 -1.85 -1.68 2.90
N HIS A 53 -1.13 -2.78 3.15
CA HIS A 53 0.18 -2.74 3.80
C HIS A 53 1.20 -1.93 2.99
N PHE A 54 1.23 -2.12 1.66
CA PHE A 54 2.07 -1.32 0.77
C PHE A 54 1.75 0.17 0.84
N ALA A 55 0.47 0.56 0.87
CA ALA A 55 0.08 1.96 0.99
C ALA A 55 0.57 2.60 2.30
N GLU A 56 0.63 1.84 3.41
CA GLU A 56 1.16 2.32 4.68
C GLU A 56 2.67 2.50 4.65
N ILE A 57 3.40 1.52 4.13
CA ILE A 57 4.85 1.62 3.98
C ILE A 57 5.20 2.77 3.04
N TYR A 58 4.54 2.85 1.88
CA TYR A 58 4.73 3.91 0.90
C TYR A 58 4.42 5.29 1.48
N GLY A 59 3.34 5.39 2.25
CA GLY A 59 2.97 6.61 2.97
C GLY A 59 4.02 7.05 3.98
N LYS A 60 4.55 6.11 4.77
CA LYS A 60 5.62 6.37 5.76
C LYS A 60 6.93 6.76 5.08
N GLU A 61 7.35 6.02 4.05
CA GLU A 61 8.60 6.25 3.31
C GLU A 61 8.60 7.60 2.58
N LYS A 62 7.46 7.99 2.00
CA LYS A 62 7.29 9.27 1.29
C LYS A 62 6.79 10.41 2.19
N ALA A 63 6.62 10.16 3.49
CA ALA A 63 6.03 11.09 4.45
C ALA A 63 4.72 11.74 3.94
N LEU A 64 3.85 10.94 3.32
CA LEU A 64 2.57 11.41 2.79
C LEU A 64 1.58 11.66 3.93
N PRO A 65 0.72 12.67 3.81
CA PRO A 65 -0.33 12.91 4.80
C PRO A 65 -1.31 11.72 4.81
N MET A 66 -1.89 11.45 5.99
CA MET A 66 -2.84 10.33 6.17
C MET A 66 -4.00 10.34 5.17
N LYS A 67 -4.39 11.54 4.71
CA LYS A 67 -5.40 11.72 3.66
C LYS A 67 -5.00 11.02 2.35
N GLU A 68 -3.77 11.23 1.89
CA GLU A 68 -3.25 10.63 0.65
C GLU A 68 -3.09 9.11 0.80
N VAL A 69 -2.64 8.63 1.96
CA VAL A 69 -2.57 7.19 2.25
C VAL A 69 -3.96 6.55 2.20
N LYS A 70 -4.99 7.22 2.73
CA LYS A 70 -6.37 6.74 2.69
C LYS A 70 -6.91 6.70 1.25
N ILE A 71 -6.64 7.74 0.46
CA ILE A 71 -7.00 7.80 -0.96
C ILE A 71 -6.30 6.67 -1.73
N LEU A 72 -5.02 6.41 -1.44
CA LEU A 72 -4.25 5.33 -2.06
C LEU A 72 -4.81 3.95 -1.72
N LYS A 73 -5.13 3.68 -0.45
CA LYS A 73 -5.78 2.44 0.00
C LYS A 73 -7.13 2.23 -0.72
N GLN A 74 -7.95 3.27 -0.77
CA GLN A 74 -9.24 3.23 -1.47
C GLN A 74 -9.06 3.01 -2.97
N PHE A 75 -8.07 3.66 -3.58
CA PHE A 75 -7.74 3.48 -4.99
C PHE A 75 -7.32 2.04 -5.30
N PHE A 76 -6.51 1.41 -4.45
CA PHE A 76 -6.15 0.01 -4.61
C PHE A 76 -7.35 -0.92 -4.49
N LYS A 77 -8.25 -0.67 -3.53
CA LYS A 77 -9.52 -1.39 -3.43
C LYS A 77 -10.29 -1.30 -4.74
N THR A 78 -10.57 -0.09 -5.21
CA THR A 78 -11.30 0.17 -6.46
C THR A 78 -10.60 -0.45 -7.68
N SER A 79 -9.28 -0.38 -7.76
CA SER A 79 -8.49 -0.97 -8.86
C SER A 79 -8.55 -2.50 -8.87
N LEU A 80 -8.62 -3.11 -7.68
CA LEU A 80 -8.79 -4.54 -7.53
C LEU A 80 -10.20 -5.01 -7.96
N GLU A 81 -11.24 -4.21 -7.67
CA GLU A 81 -12.61 -4.49 -8.16
C GLU A 81 -12.68 -4.36 -9.68
N LYS A 82 -12.01 -3.36 -10.25
CA LYS A 82 -11.88 -3.14 -11.70
C LYS A 82 -10.95 -4.13 -12.40
N ARG A 83 -10.45 -5.16 -11.69
CA ARG A 83 -9.55 -6.22 -12.20
C ARG A 83 -8.24 -5.70 -12.82
N LYS A 84 -7.78 -4.49 -12.46
CA LYS A 84 -6.58 -3.84 -13.02
C LYS A 84 -5.24 -4.22 -12.34
N LEU A 85 -5.29 -5.08 -11.32
CA LEU A 85 -4.11 -5.53 -10.56
C LEU A 85 -4.12 -7.05 -10.43
N GLN A 86 -4.53 -7.74 -11.49
CA GLN A 86 -4.63 -9.20 -11.47
C GLN A 86 -3.31 -9.85 -11.84
N LYS A 87 -2.57 -9.24 -12.76
CA LYS A 87 -1.37 -9.84 -13.37
C LYS A 87 -0.11 -9.45 -12.62
N THR A 88 0.86 -10.36 -12.57
CA THR A 88 2.22 -10.06 -12.07
C THR A 88 2.90 -8.90 -12.81
N LYS A 89 2.53 -8.62 -14.07
CA LYS A 89 3.07 -7.47 -14.82
C LYS A 89 2.62 -6.12 -14.25
N GLU A 90 1.48 -6.08 -13.58
CA GLU A 90 0.85 -4.86 -13.03
C GLU A 90 1.29 -4.61 -11.58
N VAL A 91 1.85 -5.61 -10.90
CA VAL A 91 2.28 -5.53 -9.49
C VAL A 91 3.59 -6.28 -9.30
N VAL A 92 4.62 -5.59 -8.82
CA VAL A 92 5.89 -6.20 -8.39
C VAL A 92 5.70 -6.74 -6.98
N TYR A 93 5.24 -7.99 -6.90
CA TYR A 93 5.10 -8.74 -5.66
C TYR A 93 6.35 -9.57 -5.39
N ASP A 94 6.90 -9.46 -4.19
CA ASP A 94 7.97 -10.31 -3.72
C ASP A 94 7.38 -11.49 -2.94
N LYS A 95 7.51 -12.69 -3.50
CA LYS A 95 7.05 -13.95 -2.90
C LYS A 95 7.92 -14.44 -1.73
N GLN A 96 9.14 -13.91 -1.56
CA GLN A 96 9.99 -14.30 -0.44
C GLN A 96 9.58 -13.56 0.83
N THR A 97 9.36 -12.24 0.70
CA THR A 97 8.94 -11.37 1.81
C THR A 97 7.42 -11.32 1.95
N GLY A 98 6.68 -11.68 0.91
CA GLY A 98 5.22 -11.60 0.88
C GLY A 98 4.70 -10.17 0.85
N VAL A 99 5.48 -9.21 0.34
CA VAL A 99 5.11 -7.80 0.23
C VAL A 99 5.14 -7.30 -1.20
N ILE A 100 4.34 -6.27 -1.49
CA ILE A 100 4.38 -5.57 -2.77
C ILE A 100 5.53 -4.55 -2.70
N LYS A 101 6.48 -4.65 -3.63
CA LYS A 101 7.60 -3.70 -3.74
C LYS A 101 7.21 -2.45 -4.52
N SER A 102 6.45 -2.62 -5.60
CA SER A 102 5.97 -1.51 -6.41
C SER A 102 4.80 -1.93 -7.29
N VAL A 103 4.05 -0.94 -7.78
CA VAL A 103 2.93 -1.14 -8.71
C VAL A 103 3.26 -0.44 -10.04
N PRO A 104 3.82 -1.16 -11.03
CA PRO A 104 4.13 -0.60 -12.34
C PRO A 104 2.87 -0.05 -13.00
N GLY A 105 2.87 1.24 -13.32
CA GLY A 105 1.72 1.94 -13.87
C GLY A 105 0.92 2.76 -12.87
N LEU A 106 1.23 2.69 -11.56
CA LEU A 106 0.69 3.62 -10.58
C LEU A 106 1.22 5.03 -10.88
N MET A 107 0.33 5.94 -11.22
CA MET A 107 0.63 7.33 -11.48
C MET A 107 -0.21 8.22 -10.56
N TYR A 108 0.43 9.22 -9.97
CA TYR A 108 -0.26 10.25 -9.22
C TYR A 108 -0.59 11.43 -10.14
N ASN A 109 -1.86 11.79 -10.21
CA ASN A 109 -2.31 12.98 -10.91
C ASN A 109 -2.42 14.14 -9.91
N ASN A 110 -1.46 15.06 -9.94
CA ASN A 110 -1.44 16.25 -9.08
C ASN A 110 -2.61 17.21 -9.38
N THR A 111 -3.13 17.23 -10.61
CA THR A 111 -4.23 18.13 -11.02
C THR A 111 -5.57 17.72 -10.39
N SER A 112 -5.83 16.41 -10.30
CA SER A 112 -7.06 15.87 -9.71
C SER A 112 -6.87 15.32 -8.30
N ASN A 113 -5.64 15.34 -7.75
CA ASN A 113 -5.25 14.67 -6.49
C ASN A 113 -5.74 13.21 -6.44
N GLN A 114 -5.57 12.50 -7.55
CA GLN A 114 -6.06 11.12 -7.71
C GLN A 114 -4.96 10.20 -8.20
N TYR A 115 -4.95 8.99 -7.64
CA TYR A 115 -4.15 7.90 -8.17
C TYR A 115 -4.84 7.30 -9.39
N THR A 116 -4.04 6.94 -10.38
CA THR A 116 -4.48 6.30 -11.62
C THR A 116 -3.55 5.14 -11.94
N LEU A 117 -4.07 4.15 -12.66
CA LEU A 117 -3.27 3.03 -13.15
C LEU A 117 -3.22 3.11 -14.68
N ARG A 118 -2.03 3.36 -15.22
CA ARG A 118 -1.78 3.38 -16.66
C ARG A 118 -1.48 1.96 -17.14
N ASN A 119 -2.13 1.53 -18.22
CA ASN A 119 -1.76 0.29 -18.89
C ASN A 119 -0.35 0.45 -19.47
N MET A 120 0.60 -0.33 -18.95
CA MET A 120 1.97 -0.41 -19.46
C MET A 120 2.10 -1.28 -20.71
N ASP A 121 0.99 -1.86 -21.19
CA ASP A 121 0.95 -2.50 -22.49
C ASP A 121 1.29 -1.45 -23.55
N LYS A 122 2.43 -1.65 -24.23
CA LYS A 122 2.84 -0.85 -25.36
C LYS A 122 1.81 -1.11 -26.46
N LYS A 123 0.70 -0.38 -26.42
CA LYS A 123 -0.08 -0.10 -27.62
C LYS A 123 0.91 0.64 -28.49
N VAL A 124 1.57 -0.08 -29.41
CA VAL A 124 2.20 0.53 -30.57
C VAL A 124 1.07 1.34 -31.18
N SER A 125 1.06 2.64 -30.91
CA SER A 125 0.12 3.54 -31.53
C SER A 125 0.39 3.38 -33.02
N THR A 126 -0.52 2.72 -33.72
CA THR A 126 -0.60 2.69 -35.18
C THR A 126 -0.85 4.09 -35.76
N LEU A 127 -0.70 5.14 -34.94
CA LEU A 127 -0.53 6.53 -35.31
C LEU A 127 0.76 6.80 -36.12
N LYS A 128 1.64 5.80 -36.31
CA LYS A 128 2.71 5.86 -37.33
C LYS A 128 2.21 5.65 -38.77
N SER A 129 0.94 5.30 -38.98
CA SER A 129 0.36 5.20 -40.34
C SER A 129 -0.33 6.49 -40.82
N LEU A 130 -0.25 7.58 -40.04
CA LEU A 130 -0.60 8.91 -40.53
C LEU A 130 0.58 9.44 -41.34
N THR A 131 0.69 9.00 -42.60
CA THR A 131 1.53 9.69 -43.57
C THR A 131 0.86 11.03 -43.92
N PRO A 132 1.54 12.17 -43.77
CA PRO A 132 1.08 13.42 -44.36
C PRO A 132 1.48 13.41 -45.84
N THR A 133 0.54 13.18 -46.76
CA THR A 133 0.81 13.44 -48.19
C THR A 133 0.65 14.94 -48.44
N THR A 134 1.75 15.65 -48.33
CA THR A 134 1.89 17.06 -48.71
C THR A 134 1.76 17.25 -50.23
N ASN A 135 0.95 18.25 -50.63
CA ASN A 135 1.09 19.15 -51.79
C ASN A 135 1.54 18.59 -53.16
N LYS A 136 0.68 18.76 -54.19
CA LYS A 136 1.03 19.56 -55.39
C LYS A 136 -0.23 20.15 -56.05
N SER A 137 -0.12 21.45 -56.34
CA SER A 137 -1.04 22.36 -57.03
C SER A 137 -1.24 22.01 -58.52
N PRO A 138 -2.36 22.44 -59.13
CA PRO A 138 -2.37 22.95 -60.50
C PRO A 138 -2.10 24.46 -60.56
#